data_AF-A0A8B9U3B3-F1
#
_entry.id   AF-A0A8B9U3B3-F1
#
_cell.length_a   1.000
_cell.length_b   1.000
_cell.length_c   1.000
_cell.angle_alpha   90.00
_cell.angle_beta   90.00
_cell.angle_gamma   90.00
#
_symmetry.space_group_name_H-M   'P 1'
#
loop_
_entity.id
_entity.type
_entity.pdbx_description
1 polymer ?
#
loop_
_entity_poly.entity_id
_entity_poly.type
_entity_poly.pdbx_seq_one_letter_code
_entity_poly.pdbx_strand_id
1 'polypeptide(L)'
;MYLLAAVPPWAFNLQRVLKLFKLLHRTRQEVFKNDTRALEAARQKINEEFKNNQNETSEEKINELLKIASDVEVILRTSVIQAVHTDSDKILLIPRKDLLQDNTPYLDKPTKKRES
;
A
#
# COMPACT_ATOMS: atom_id res chain seq x y z
N MET A 1 6.95 -41.16 -15.59
CA MET A 1 7.88 -40.39 -14.74
C MET A 1 7.79 -38.93 -15.21
N TYR A 2 6.91 -38.12 -14.60
CA TYR A 2 6.74 -36.73 -15.01
C TYR A 2 7.85 -35.88 -14.37
N LEU A 3 8.66 -35.27 -15.22
CA LEU A 3 9.64 -34.26 -14.84
C LEU A 3 8.90 -33.09 -14.17
N LEU A 4 9.18 -32.88 -12.88
CA LEU A 4 8.92 -31.61 -12.18
C LEU A 4 9.75 -30.53 -12.89
N ALA A 5 9.16 -29.87 -13.88
CA ALA A 5 9.76 -28.69 -14.50
C ALA A 5 9.83 -27.59 -13.42
N ALA A 6 11.02 -27.34 -12.89
CA ALA A 6 11.26 -26.21 -12.02
C ALA A 6 10.85 -24.93 -12.75
N VAL A 7 9.98 -24.13 -12.12
CA VAL A 7 9.55 -22.85 -12.67
C VAL A 7 10.80 -21.99 -12.89
N PRO A 8 11.04 -21.46 -14.10
CA PRO A 8 12.26 -20.74 -14.38
C PRO A 8 12.33 -19.45 -13.53
N PRO A 9 13.53 -19.04 -13.05
CA PRO A 9 13.68 -17.92 -12.11
C PRO A 9 13.02 -16.61 -12.56
N TRP A 10 13.03 -16.33 -13.87
CA TRP A 10 12.38 -15.14 -14.44
C TRP A 10 10.84 -15.14 -14.26
N ALA A 11 10.21 -16.32 -14.27
CA ALA A 11 8.76 -16.44 -14.08
C ALA A 11 8.34 -16.18 -12.64
N PHE A 12 9.20 -16.53 -11.67
CA PHE A 12 8.99 -16.22 -10.25
C PHE A 12 9.00 -14.70 -10.01
N ASN A 13 9.96 -13.98 -10.60
CA ASN A 13 10.05 -12.53 -10.48
C ASN A 13 8.87 -11.82 -11.15
N LEU A 14 8.46 -12.26 -12.34
CA LEU A 14 7.28 -11.74 -13.03
C LEU A 14 6.01 -11.89 -12.18
N GLN A 15 5.82 -13.05 -11.53
CA GLN A 15 4.66 -13.28 -10.67
C GLN A 15 4.65 -12.32 -9.47
N ARG A 16 5.81 -12.08 -8.83
CA ARG A 16 5.94 -11.15 -7.70
C ARG A 16 5.64 -9.71 -8.10
N VAL A 17 6.20 -9.25 -9.23
CA VAL A 17 5.98 -7.92 -9.79
C VAL A 17 4.50 -7.69 -10.09
N LEU A 18 3.84 -8.63 -10.78
CA LEU A 18 2.42 -8.50 -11.12
C LEU A 18 1.52 -8.54 -9.89
N LYS A 19 1.87 -9.35 -8.88
CA LYS A 19 1.13 -9.39 -7.62
C LYS A 19 1.19 -8.03 -6.91
N LEU A 20 2.38 -7.43 -6.83
CA LEU A 20 2.58 -6.13 -6.18
C LEU A 20 1.93 -4.98 -6.96
N PHE A 21 2.03 -5.01 -8.29
CA PHE A 21 1.35 -4.06 -9.18
C PHE A 21 -0.17 -4.06 -8.96
N LYS A 22 -0.79 -5.25 -8.91
CA LYS A 22 -2.21 -5.40 -8.62
C LYS A 22 -2.55 -4.94 -7.20
N LEU A 23 -1.67 -5.21 -6.23
CA LEU A 23 -1.87 -4.79 -4.84
C LEU A 23 -1.90 -3.25 -4.74
N LEU A 24 -0.89 -2.56 -5.26
CA LEU A 24 -0.86 -1.09 -5.28
C LEU A 24 -2.09 -0.47 -5.95
N HIS A 25 -2.57 -1.07 -7.04
CA HIS A 25 -3.79 -0.60 -7.69
C HIS A 25 -5.07 -0.84 -6.90
N ARG A 26 -5.12 -1.87 -6.04
CA ARG A 26 -6.23 -2.05 -5.09
C ARG A 26 -6.10 -1.05 -3.93
N THR A 27 -4.91 -0.93 -3.36
CA THR A 27 -4.63 0.01 -2.26
C THR A 27 -4.97 1.44 -2.65
N ARG A 28 -4.62 1.93 -3.86
CA ARG A 28 -5.02 3.28 -4.30
C ARG A 28 -6.55 3.45 -4.37
N GLN A 29 -7.30 2.42 -4.77
CA GLN A 29 -8.75 2.50 -4.92
C GLN A 29 -9.44 2.59 -3.57
N GLU A 30 -8.89 1.90 -2.58
CA GLU A 30 -9.35 1.97 -1.19
C GLU A 30 -8.91 3.27 -0.51
N VAL A 31 -7.71 3.75 -0.81
CA VAL A 31 -7.12 4.92 -0.16
C VAL A 31 -7.69 6.24 -0.65
N PHE A 32 -7.95 6.34 -1.95
CA PHE A 32 -8.44 7.56 -2.61
C PHE A 32 -9.88 7.39 -3.08
N LYS A 33 -10.70 6.64 -2.33
CA LYS A 33 -12.07 6.33 -2.73
C LYS A 33 -12.85 7.61 -3.02
N ASN A 34 -13.53 7.65 -4.16
CA ASN A 34 -14.31 8.81 -4.65
C ASN A 34 -13.49 10.09 -4.95
N ASP A 35 -12.17 10.08 -4.82
CA ASP A 35 -11.30 11.18 -5.24
C ASP A 35 -10.73 10.86 -6.63
N THR A 36 -11.47 11.24 -7.67
CA THR A 36 -11.10 10.92 -9.07
C THR A 36 -9.75 11.51 -9.45
N ARG A 37 -9.41 12.70 -8.95
CA ARG A 37 -8.13 13.36 -9.22
C ARG A 37 -6.98 12.60 -8.59
N ALA A 38 -7.09 12.24 -7.31
CA ALA A 38 -6.05 11.46 -6.63
C ALA A 38 -5.94 10.04 -7.19
N LEU A 39 -7.06 9.41 -7.56
CA LEU A 39 -7.07 8.08 -8.19
C LEU A 39 -6.30 8.07 -9.51
N GLU A 40 -6.51 9.05 -10.38
CA GLU A 40 -5.81 9.14 -11.67
C GLU A 40 -4.35 9.55 -11.49
N ALA A 41 -4.03 10.49 -10.60
CA ALA A 41 -2.64 10.83 -10.30
C ALA A 41 -1.84 9.62 -9.77
N ALA A 42 -2.42 8.88 -8.83
CA ALA A 42 -1.82 7.66 -8.31
C ALA A 42 -1.69 6.57 -9.40
N ARG A 43 -2.69 6.45 -10.29
CA ARG A 43 -2.64 5.53 -11.44
C ARG A 43 -1.44 5.81 -12.32
N GLN A 44 -1.29 7.08 -12.71
CA GLN A 44 -0.24 7.51 -13.62
C GLN A 44 1.12 7.25 -13.00
N LYS A 45 1.30 7.63 -11.72
CA LYS A 45 2.57 7.43 -11.02
C LYS A 45 2.94 5.95 -10.89
N ILE A 46 2.00 5.07 -10.52
CA ILE A 46 2.25 3.62 -10.46
C ILE A 46 2.65 3.10 -11.85
N ASN A 47 1.92 3.46 -12.91
CA ASN A 47 2.24 2.98 -14.25
C ASN A 47 3.59 3.48 -14.76
N GLU A 48 3.94 4.73 -14.46
CA GLU A 48 5.21 5.35 -14.85
C GLU A 48 6.39 4.65 -14.18
N GLU A 49 6.35 4.44 -12.86
CA GLU A 49 7.43 3.77 -12.13
C GLU A 49 7.66 2.33 -12.64
N PHE A 50 6.59 1.58 -12.92
CA PHE A 50 6.73 0.21 -13.45
C PHE A 50 7.21 0.19 -14.90
N LYS A 51 6.83 1.17 -15.73
CA LYS A 51 7.34 1.29 -17.10
C LYS A 51 8.82 1.68 -17.13
N ASN A 52 9.23 2.62 -16.28
CA ASN A 52 10.61 3.09 -16.20
C ASN A 52 11.58 1.97 -15.84
N ASN A 53 11.12 0.98 -15.05
CA ASN A 53 11.92 -0.16 -14.61
C ASN A 53 11.62 -1.47 -15.38
N GLN A 54 10.85 -1.42 -16.47
CA GLN A 54 10.40 -2.63 -17.20
C GLN A 54 11.56 -3.46 -17.77
N ASN A 55 12.64 -2.81 -18.17
CA ASN A 55 13.80 -3.44 -18.81
C ASN A 55 14.90 -3.81 -17.80
N GLU A 56 14.64 -3.68 -16.50
CA GLU A 56 15.61 -4.05 -15.48
C GLU A 56 15.82 -5.57 -15.47
N THR A 57 17.07 -6.00 -15.59
CA THR A 57 17.44 -7.42 -15.65
C THR A 57 18.21 -7.86 -14.42
N SER A 58 18.67 -6.93 -13.57
CA SER A 58 19.35 -7.25 -12.33
C SER A 58 18.36 -7.75 -11.28
N GLU A 59 18.54 -8.98 -10.81
CA GLU A 59 17.71 -9.57 -9.77
C GLU A 59 17.78 -8.79 -8.44
N GLU A 60 18.97 -8.29 -8.10
CA GLU A 60 19.18 -7.44 -6.92
C GLU A 60 18.34 -6.18 -7.02
N LYS A 61 18.38 -5.52 -8.19
CA LYS A 61 17.63 -4.28 -8.41
C LYS A 61 16.13 -4.50 -8.42
N ILE A 62 15.66 -5.59 -9.03
CA ILE A 62 14.25 -5.99 -9.00
C ILE A 62 13.79 -6.20 -7.56
N ASN A 63 14.58 -6.87 -6.72
CA ASN A 63 14.22 -7.10 -5.32
C ASN A 63 14.17 -5.79 -4.51
N GLU A 64 15.08 -4.85 -4.74
CA GLU A 64 15.02 -3.52 -4.13
C GLU A 64 13.73 -2.76 -4.53
N LEU A 65 13.42 -2.73 -5.82
CA LEU A 65 12.23 -2.04 -6.33
C LEU A 65 10.94 -2.65 -5.78
N LEU A 66 10.88 -4.00 -5.69
CA LEU A 66 9.77 -4.70 -5.06
C LEU A 66 9.61 -4.35 -3.58
N LYS A 67 10.72 -4.21 -2.85
CA LYS A 67 10.70 -3.82 -1.45
C LYS A 67 10.15 -2.39 -1.30
N ILE A 68 10.67 -1.45 -2.08
CA ILE A 68 10.20 -0.05 -2.09
C ILE A 68 8.70 0.01 -2.39
N ALA A 69 8.25 -0.68 -3.44
CA ALA A 69 6.83 -0.70 -3.80
C ALA A 69 5.95 -1.34 -2.72
N SER A 70 6.47 -2.33 -1.98
CA SER A 70 5.79 -2.91 -0.81
C SER A 70 5.70 -1.92 0.35
N ASP A 71 6.77 -1.18 0.63
CA ASP A 71 6.77 -0.17 1.70
C ASP A 71 5.81 0.98 1.37
N VAL A 72 5.77 1.42 0.11
CA VAL A 72 4.81 2.42 -0.39
C VAL A 72 3.38 1.96 -0.20
N GLU A 73 3.08 0.68 -0.47
CA GLU A 73 1.75 0.10 -0.25
C GLU A 73 1.33 0.24 1.22
N VAL A 74 2.21 -0.14 2.14
CA VAL A 74 1.95 -0.06 3.58
C VAL A 74 1.71 1.39 4.00
N ILE A 75 2.57 2.32 3.57
CA ILE A 75 2.44 3.76 3.89
C ILE A 75 1.11 4.32 3.39
N LEU A 76 0.72 4.01 2.15
CA LEU A 76 -0.56 4.45 1.61
C LEU A 76 -1.73 3.96 2.49
N ARG A 77 -1.68 2.70 2.93
CA ARG A 77 -2.73 2.11 3.75
C ARG A 77 -2.75 2.61 5.19
N THR A 78 -1.60 2.94 5.80
CA THR A 78 -1.49 3.29 7.22
C THR A 78 -1.36 4.78 7.51
N SER A 79 -1.05 5.63 6.53
CA SER A 79 -0.80 7.06 6.77
C SER A 79 -1.77 8.00 6.07
N VAL A 80 -2.54 7.53 5.09
CA VAL A 80 -3.45 8.40 4.34
C VAL A 80 -4.88 8.35 4.91
N ILE A 81 -5.39 9.48 5.37
CA ILE A 81 -6.79 9.68 5.78
C ILE A 81 -7.46 10.64 4.78
N GLN A 82 -8.65 10.29 4.31
CA GLN A 82 -9.42 11.18 3.43
C GLN A 82 -10.22 12.19 4.25
N ALA A 83 -10.29 13.41 3.72
CA ALA A 83 -11.04 14.51 4.30
C ALA A 83 -11.94 15.13 3.22
N VAL A 84 -13.22 15.30 3.50
CA VAL A 84 -14.20 15.91 2.58
C VAL A 84 -14.83 17.12 3.24
N HIS A 85 -14.80 18.27 2.56
CA HIS A 85 -15.56 19.44 2.98
C HIS A 85 -17.05 19.19 2.74
N THR A 86 -17.86 19.23 3.80
CA THR A 86 -19.31 18.98 3.71
C THR A 86 -20.12 20.28 3.73
N ASP A 87 -19.78 21.19 4.65
CA ASP A 87 -20.41 22.49 4.83
C ASP A 87 -19.32 23.57 4.96
N SER A 88 -19.73 24.84 5.02
CA SER A 88 -18.82 26.01 5.04
C SER A 88 -17.79 26.03 6.18
N ASP A 89 -17.93 25.19 7.21
CA ASP A 89 -16.96 25.11 8.31
C ASP A 89 -16.78 23.68 8.88
N LYS A 90 -17.11 22.64 8.10
CA LYS A 90 -17.01 21.24 8.55
C LYS A 90 -16.24 20.38 7.56
N ILE A 91 -15.36 19.56 8.12
CA ILE A 91 -14.59 18.56 7.39
C ILE A 91 -14.95 17.19 7.95
N LEU A 92 -15.45 16.31 7.08
CA LEU A 92 -15.66 14.91 7.40
C LEU A 92 -14.38 14.13 7.14
N LEU A 93 -13.80 13.56 8.19
CA LEU A 93 -12.69 12.61 8.08
C LEU A 93 -13.24 11.21 7.85
N ILE A 94 -12.65 10.49 6.90
CA ILE A 94 -12.99 9.12 6.54
C ILE A 94 -11.76 8.23 6.84
N PRO A 95 -11.49 7.91 8.12
CA PRO A 95 -10.41 6.99 8.47
C PRO A 95 -10.78 5.55 8.09
N ARG A 96 -9.79 4.80 7.60
CA ARG A 96 -9.94 3.35 7.39
C ARG A 96 -9.85 2.61 8.73
N LYS A 97 -10.51 1.45 8.81
CA LYS A 97 -10.52 0.61 10.02
C LYS A 97 -9.12 0.27 10.52
N ASP A 98 -8.20 0.02 9.61
CA ASP A 98 -6.79 -0.29 9.89
C ASP A 98 -6.05 0.85 10.63
N LEU A 99 -6.60 2.06 10.63
CA LEU A 99 -6.05 3.23 11.33
C LEU A 99 -6.67 3.43 12.73
N LEU A 100 -7.80 2.77 13.00
CA LEU A 100 -8.52 2.94 14.25
C LEU A 100 -7.92 2.01 15.30
N GLN A 101 -7.58 2.58 16.45
CA GLN A 101 -7.17 1.79 17.61
C GLN A 101 -8.40 1.26 18.34
N ASP A 102 -8.24 0.13 19.04
CA ASP A 102 -9.28 -0.38 19.92
C ASP A 102 -9.61 0.65 21.01
N ASN A 103 -10.90 0.79 21.29
CA ASN A 103 -11.38 1.67 22.35
C ASN A 103 -10.79 1.23 23.69
N THR A 104 -9.80 1.99 24.17
CA THR A 104 -9.28 1.85 25.52
C THR A 104 -10.07 2.81 26.42
N PRO A 105 -10.72 2.34 27.49
CA PRO A 105 -11.40 3.23 28.43
C PRO A 105 -10.45 4.32 28.91
N TYR A 106 -10.92 5.57 28.85
CA TYR A 106 -10.16 6.67 29.41
C TYR A 106 -9.96 6.43 30.91
N LEU A 107 -8.71 6.48 31.37
CA LEU A 107 -8.32 6.32 32.76
C LEU A 107 -7.79 7.66 33.26
N ASP A 108 -8.50 8.28 34.21
CA ASP A 108 -8.12 9.57 34.83
C ASP A 108 -6.75 9.53 35.53
N LYS A 109 -6.23 8.34 35.82
CA LYS A 109 -4.96 8.15 36.54
C LYS A 109 -4.01 7.28 35.70
N PRO A 110 -2.75 7.73 35.49
CA PRO A 110 -1.77 6.92 34.79
C PRO A 110 -1.48 5.64 35.58
N THR A 111 -1.68 4.48 34.96
CA THR A 111 -1.29 3.19 35.53
C THR A 111 0.23 3.05 35.50
N LYS A 112 0.84 2.68 36.63
CA LYS A 112 2.26 2.28 36.68
C LYS A 112 2.45 1.12 35.69
N LYS A 113 3.36 1.28 34.72
CA LYS A 113 3.78 0.20 33.82
C LYS A 113 4.18 -1.01 34.66
N ARG A 114 3.59 -2.17 34.37
CA ARG A 114 4.15 -3.45 34.81
C ARG A 114 5.34 -3.73 33.89
N GLU A 115 6.53 -3.62 34.44
CA GLU A 115 7.75 -4.17 33.82
C GLU A 115 7.60 -5.69 33.72
N SER A 116 7.82 -6.24 32.53
CA SER A 116 8.00 -7.67 32.26
C SER A 116 9.35 -7.84 31.59
#